data_AF-A0A838T9U6-F1
#
_entry.id   AF-A0A838T9U6-F1
#
_cell.length_a   1.000
_cell.length_b   1.000
_cell.length_c   1.000
_cell.angle_alpha   90.00
_cell.angle_beta   90.00
_cell.angle_gamma   90.00
#
_symmetry.space_group_name_H-M   'P 1'
#
loop_
_entity.id
_entity.type
_entity.pdbx_description
1 polymer ?
#
loop_
_entity_poly.entity_id
_entity_poly.type
_entity_poly.pdbx_seq_one_letter_code
_entity_poly.pdbx_strand_id
1 'polypeptide(L)' 'MITIRKGAFTMQFEVLQLTENRQPAKSVADFCKDITPEEELDRIRVHSIETSAYRKRGEGRPTKKDRRELDEFIS' A
#
# COMPACT_ATOMS: atom_id res chain seq x y z
N MET A 1 8.96 18.31 11.63
CA MET A 1 8.01 17.82 10.62
C MET A 1 8.77 17.42 9.37
N ILE A 2 8.55 16.21 8.86
CA ILE A 2 9.20 15.69 7.66
C ILE A 2 8.10 15.37 6.64
N THR A 3 8.30 15.87 5.43
CA THR A 3 7.41 15.57 4.30
C THR A 3 8.13 14.64 3.34
N ILE A 4 7.50 13.52 3.01
CA ILE A 4 8.06 12.47 2.16
C ILE A 4 7.14 12.29 0.96
N ARG A 5 7.71 12.34 -0.24
CA ARG A 5 6.97 12.04 -1.47
C ARG A 5 7.04 10.55 -1.77
N LYS A 6 5.89 9.88 -1.80
CA LYS A 6 5.73 8.48 -2.18
C LYS A 6 4.98 8.38 -3.51
N GLY A 7 5.73 8.39 -4.60
CA GLY A 7 5.16 8.40 -5.95
C GLY A 7 4.37 9.69 -6.22
N ALA A 8 3.06 9.55 -6.45
CA ALA A 8 2.14 10.65 -6.66
C ALA A 8 1.60 11.28 -5.36
N PHE A 9 1.85 10.66 -4.20
CA PHE A 9 1.29 11.09 -2.92
C PHE A 9 2.35 11.73 -2.04
N THR A 10 1.89 12.62 -1.17
CA THR A 10 2.73 13.31 -0.18
C THR A 10 2.30 12.86 1.21
N MET A 11 3.23 12.29 1.97
CA MET A 11 3.01 11.88 3.36
C MET A 11 3.73 12.84 4.29
N GLN A 12 3.11 13.14 5.43
CA GLN A 12 3.66 14.06 6.42
C GLN A 12 3.77 13.36 7.76
N PHE A 13 4.94 13.46 8.38
CA PHE A 13 5.23 12.84 9.66
C PHE A 13 5.80 13.85 10.64
N GLU A 14 5.35 13.75 11.89
CA GLU A 14 5.95 14.42 13.02
C GLU A 14 6.98 13.49 13.68
N VAL A 15 8.20 14.00 13.87
CA VAL A 15 9.28 13.23 14.50
C VAL A 15 9.23 13.49 16.00
N LEU A 16 9.02 12.42 16.78
CA LEU A 16 8.95 12.48 18.23
C LEU A 16 10.33 12.25 18.85
N GLN A 17 11.07 11.26 18.35
CA GLN A 17 12.37 10.84 18.87
C GLN A 17 13.28 10.33 17.75
N LEU A 18 14.60 10.38 17.97
CA LEU A 18 15.59 9.82 17.06
C LEU A 18 15.83 8.32 17.36
N THR A 19 16.12 7.56 16.32
CA THR A 19 16.47 6.13 16.41
C THR A 19 17.83 5.91 15.78
N GLU A 20 18.63 5.02 16.37
CA GLU A 20 19.92 4.62 15.79
C GLU A 20 19.77 3.47 14.77
N ASN A 21 18.69 2.68 14.91
CA ASN A 21 18.43 1.49 14.11
C ASN A 21 16.97 1.44 13.64
N ARG A 22 16.71 0.69 12.56
CA ARG A 22 15.37 0.46 12.02
C ARG A 22 14.48 -0.23 13.07
N GLN A 23 13.35 0.38 13.38
CA GLN A 23 12.41 -0.12 14.39
C GLN A 23 11.35 -1.09 13.81
N PRO A 24 10.85 -2.04 14.62
CA PRO A 24 9.74 -2.91 14.25
C PRO A 24 8.42 -2.13 14.20
N ALA A 25 7.48 -2.58 13.36
CA ALA A 25 6.24 -1.84 13.06
C ALA A 25 5.44 -1.41 14.30
N LYS A 26 5.43 -2.22 15.36
CA LYS A 26 4.72 -1.92 16.61
C LYS A 26 5.30 -0.72 17.36
N SER A 27 6.61 -0.54 17.32
CA SER A 27 7.33 0.52 18.05
C SER A 27 7.47 1.81 17.23
N VAL A 28 7.14 1.79 15.93
CA VAL A 28 7.26 2.98 15.05
C VAL A 28 6.44 4.17 15.57
N ALA A 29 5.28 3.90 16.18
CA ALA A 29 4.39 4.93 16.72
C ALA A 29 5.05 5.78 17.84
N ASP A 30 6.05 5.24 18.53
CA ASP A 30 6.77 5.94 19.60
C ASP A 30 7.76 6.98 19.05
N PHE A 31 8.22 6.80 17.80
CA PHE A 31 9.27 7.64 17.19
C PHE A 31 8.73 8.62 16.15
N CYS A 32 7.67 8.24 15.44
CA CYS A 32 7.04 9.10 14.46
C CYS A 32 5.53 8.97 14.47
N LYS A 33 4.86 10.11 14.39
CA LYS A 33 3.41 10.21 14.26
C LYS A 33 3.05 10.56 12.82
N ASP A 34 2.15 9.77 12.23
CA ASP A 34 1.57 10.10 10.93
C ASP A 34 0.58 11.27 11.10
N ILE A 35 0.87 12.36 10.41
CA ILE A 35 0.05 13.58 10.37
C ILE A 35 -0.37 13.89 8.93
N THR A 36 -0.38 12.88 8.05
CA THR A 36 -0.79 13.03 6.66
C THR A 36 -2.22 13.59 6.61
N PRO A 37 -2.46 14.70 5.88
CA PRO A 37 -3.79 15.28 5.76
C PRO A 37 -4.81 14.28 5.24
N GLU A 38 -6.04 14.37 5.74
CA GLU A 38 -7.12 13.45 5.36
C GLU A 38 -7.40 13.51 3.84
N GLU A 39 -7.27 14.69 3.23
CA GLU A 39 -7.37 14.86 1.77
C GLU A 39 -6.36 14.00 0.98
N GLU A 40 -5.12 13.82 1.46
CA GLU A 40 -4.13 12.96 0.80
C GLU A 40 -4.44 11.48 1.07
N LEU A 41 -4.91 11.14 2.28
CA LEU A 41 -5.34 9.79 2.60
C LEU A 41 -6.50 9.33 1.73
N ASP A 42 -7.47 10.21 1.47
CA ASP A 42 -8.60 9.91 0.59
C ASP A 42 -8.17 9.77 -0.87
N ARG A 43 -7.23 10.58 -1.36
CA ARG A 43 -6.62 10.37 -2.68
C ARG A 43 -5.98 8.99 -2.79
N ILE A 44 -5.24 8.56 -1.77
CA ILE A 44 -4.61 7.22 -1.74
C ILE A 44 -5.69 6.13 -1.76
N ARG A 45 -6.77 6.28 -0.97
CA ARG A 45 -7.88 5.32 -0.93
C ARG A 45 -8.58 5.21 -2.28
N VAL A 46 -8.96 6.33 -2.89
CA VAL A 46 -9.61 6.37 -4.21
C VAL A 46 -8.72 5.71 -5.26
N HIS A 47 -7.44 6.08 -5.30
CA HIS A 47 -6.49 5.46 -6.24
C HIS A 47 -6.34 3.95 -6.03
N SER A 48 -6.33 3.50 -4.77
CA SER A 48 -6.30 2.07 -4.45
C SER A 48 -7.57 1.34 -4.93
N ILE A 49 -8.74 1.97 -4.78
CA ILE A 49 -10.01 1.43 -5.24
C ILE A 49 -10.04 1.35 -6.77
N GLU A 50 -9.68 2.43 -7.46
CA GLU A 50 -9.59 2.48 -8.93
C GLU A 50 -8.65 1.40 -9.47
N THR A 51 -7.46 1.26 -8.86
CA THR A 51 -6.49 0.22 -9.24
C THR A 51 -7.06 -1.18 -9.04
N SER A 52 -7.79 -1.42 -7.95
CA SER A 52 -8.46 -2.69 -7.69
C SER A 52 -9.67 -2.94 -8.60
N ALA A 53 -10.32 -1.87 -9.08
CA ALA A 53 -11.46 -1.96 -10.00
C ALA A 53 -11.00 -2.26 -11.43
N TYR A 54 -9.81 -1.77 -11.84
CA TYR A 54 -9.27 -1.98 -13.19
C TYR A 54 -8.76 -3.41 -13.44
N ARG A 55 -8.44 -4.16 -12.37
CA ARG A 55 -8.18 -5.60 -12.43
C ARG A 55 -8.79 -6.28 -11.23
N LYS A 56 -9.85 -7.06 -11.43
CA LYS A 56 -10.17 -8.10 -10.46
C LYS A 56 -8.99 -9.06 -10.41
N ARG A 57 -8.60 -9.54 -9.22
CA ARG A 57 -7.65 -10.66 -9.11
C ARG A 57 -8.15 -11.79 -10.02
N GLY A 58 -7.45 -12.05 -11.13
CA GLY A 58 -7.81 -13.08 -12.11
C GLY A 58 -8.01 -12.60 -13.56
N GLU A 59 -8.12 -11.30 -13.85
CA GLU A 59 -8.43 -10.81 -15.22
C GLU A 59 -7.17 -10.59 -16.11
N GLY A 60 -6.12 -11.38 -15.93
CA GLY A 60 -4.86 -11.28 -16.67
C GLY A 60 -4.16 -12.63 -16.80
N ARG A 61 -2.81 -12.65 -16.81
CA ARG A 61 -2.03 -13.92 -16.79
C ARG A 61 -2.65 -14.86 -15.75
N PRO A 62 -3.18 -16.03 -16.17
CA PRO A 62 -3.88 -16.93 -15.27
C PRO A 62 -3.02 -17.24 -14.06
N THR A 63 -3.60 -17.17 -12.87
CA THR A 63 -2.89 -17.62 -11.67
C THR A 63 -2.56 -19.11 -11.80
N LYS A 64 -1.64 -19.61 -10.98
CA LYS A 64 -1.27 -21.03 -11.01
C LYS A 64 -2.47 -21.96 -10.76
N LYS A 65 -3.49 -21.48 -10.04
CA LYS A 65 -4.74 -22.20 -9.80
C LYS A 65 -5.60 -22.20 -11.07
N ASP A 66 -5.87 -21.03 -11.63
CA ASP A 66 -6.68 -20.88 -12.86
C ASP A 66 -6.10 -21.68 -14.03
N ARG A 67 -4.77 -21.79 -14.13
CA ARG A 67 -4.12 -22.62 -15.16
C ARG A 67 -4.38 -24.12 -14.97
N ARG A 68 -4.36 -24.64 -13.74
CA ARG A 68 -4.63 -26.05 -13.46
C ARG A 68 -6.09 -26.42 -13.73
N GLU A 69 -7.02 -25.54 -13.38
CA GLU A 69 -8.45 -25.72 -13.67
C GLU A 69 -8.73 -25.68 -15.19
N LEU A 70 -8.04 -24.81 -15.93
CA LEU A 70 -8.10 -24.79 -17.40
C LEU A 70 -7.50 -26.06 -18.03
N ASP A 71 -6.37 -26.55 -17.54
CA ASP A 71 -5.74 -27.77 -18.03
C ASP A 71 -6.63 -29.01 -17.80
N GLU A 72 -7.36 -29.06 -16.68
CA GLU A 72 -8.31 -30.14 -16.35
C GLU A 72 -9.61 -30.07 -17.17
N PHE A 73 -10.08 -28.86 -17.53
CA PHE A 73 -11.27 -28.68 -18.36
C PHE A 73 -11.05 -28.97 -19.86
N ILE A 74 -9.82 -28.79 -20.36
CA ILE A 74 -9.47 -29.01 -21.77
C ILE A 74 -9.10 -30.48 -22.07
N SER A 75 -8.80 -31.27 -21.05
CA SER A 75 -8.51 -32.72 -21.15
C SER A 75 -9.75 -33.58 -21.11
#